data_AF-A0AAU5GRF8-F1
#
_entry.id   AF-A0AAU5GRF8-F1
#
_cell.length_a   1.000
_cell.length_b   1.000
_cell.length_c   1.000
_cell.angle_alpha   90.00
_cell.angle_beta   90.00
_cell.angle_gamma   90.00
#
_symmetry.space_group_name_H-M   'P 1'
#
loop_
_entity.id
_entity.type
_entity.pdbx_description
1 polymer ?
#
loop_
_entity_poly.entity_id
_entity_poly.type
_entity_poly.pdbx_seq_one_letter_code
_entity_poly.pdbx_strand_id
1 'polypeptide(L)'
;MPAHRTAALHRAAEIWHAERTLHINIELAVNHAADRVGWLIVGMDHYYATVHFIITIAVLIWLYTRHPAHYRSARTDLYSATLFALLGFAFFALAPPRFLARPRCNPDTGAEKWLVTRTRERHKAVHRLLARGWTISAIARELGLARHTAERYAHCKNLDGLIEGALRTTRLDDYKPYLIRRWNEGCTDAARLFREIQTQGYPGRTPQAVRRYLRPLRTGLGSIRSPAPVLKPQQVTNWIMWNPQHLRDDEERQLGEVLSRCPELTAIRSHVHAFARMVCDLGGNSLPAWTDAVHADDLPALHAFADGLRRDHKAVTAGLTLPWSSGPVEGHVNRIKMLKRQMYGRAGFALLRKRVLLA
;
A
#
# COMPACT_ATOMS: atom_id res chain seq x y z
N MET A 1 -22.07 -8.33 -15.14
CA MET A 1 -22.43 -9.27 -14.06
C MET A 1 -22.15 -8.68 -12.67
N PRO A 2 -22.97 -7.74 -12.17
CA PRO A 2 -22.88 -7.18 -10.80
C PRO A 2 -23.45 -8.09 -9.70
N ALA A 3 -24.23 -9.12 -10.04
CA ALA A 3 -24.88 -10.04 -9.11
C ALA A 3 -23.91 -10.96 -8.32
N HIS A 4 -22.68 -11.15 -8.79
CA HIS A 4 -21.73 -12.07 -8.13
C HIS A 4 -20.87 -11.42 -7.04
N ARG A 5 -20.70 -10.08 -7.07
CA ARG A 5 -19.97 -9.34 -6.03
C ARG A 5 -20.78 -9.27 -4.73
N THR A 6 -22.09 -9.06 -4.85
CA THR A 6 -23.02 -9.05 -3.73
C THR A 6 -23.15 -10.43 -3.08
N ALA A 7 -23.24 -11.50 -3.87
CA ALA A 7 -23.28 -12.87 -3.36
C ALA A 7 -21.99 -13.29 -2.63
N ALA A 8 -20.81 -12.88 -3.12
CA ALA A 8 -19.53 -13.17 -2.47
C ALA A 8 -19.37 -12.40 -1.14
N LEU A 9 -19.84 -11.15 -1.08
CA LEU A 9 -19.84 -10.35 0.15
C LEU A 9 -20.85 -10.87 1.18
N HIS A 10 -22.00 -11.38 0.73
CA HIS A 10 -23.00 -12.00 1.61
C HIS A 10 -22.47 -13.27 2.25
N ARG A 11 -21.83 -14.17 1.47
CA ARG A 11 -21.21 -15.39 2.00
C ARG A 11 -20.04 -15.12 2.93
N ALA A 12 -19.22 -14.10 2.64
CA ALA A 12 -18.16 -13.67 3.54
C ALA A 12 -18.72 -13.12 4.87
N ALA A 13 -19.85 -12.41 4.83
CA ALA A 13 -20.54 -11.95 6.03
C ALA A 13 -21.18 -13.11 6.81
N GLU A 14 -21.76 -14.11 6.13
CA GLU A 14 -22.33 -15.31 6.76
C GLU A 14 -21.26 -16.16 7.46
N ILE A 15 -20.10 -16.37 6.82
CA ILE A 15 -18.97 -17.09 7.44
C ILE A 15 -18.43 -16.30 8.64
N TRP A 16 -18.25 -14.98 8.49
CA TRP A 16 -17.82 -14.10 9.58
C TRP A 16 -18.80 -14.07 10.77
N HIS A 17 -20.10 -14.17 10.50
CA HIS A 17 -21.12 -14.26 11.55
C HIS A 17 -21.16 -15.64 12.22
N ALA A 18 -21.03 -16.72 11.45
CA ALA A 18 -20.96 -18.09 11.95
C ALA A 18 -19.72 -18.34 12.83
N GLU A 19 -18.58 -17.78 12.45
CA GLU A 19 -17.31 -17.85 13.18
C GLU A 19 -17.38 -17.09 14.52
N ARG A 20 -18.11 -15.97 14.52
CA ARG A 20 -18.33 -15.14 15.72
C ARG A 20 -19.34 -15.74 16.69
N THR A 21 -20.37 -16.44 16.18
CA THR A 21 -21.37 -17.14 17.01
C THR A 21 -20.84 -18.45 17.59
N LEU A 22 -19.90 -19.13 16.92
CA LEU A 22 -19.24 -20.33 17.49
C LEU A 22 -18.08 -20.02 18.45
N HIS A 23 -17.64 -18.76 18.58
CA HIS A 23 -16.55 -18.35 19.48
C HIS A 23 -15.21 -19.10 19.28
N ILE A 24 -14.96 -19.65 18.09
CA ILE A 24 -13.69 -20.27 17.73
C ILE A 24 -12.70 -19.17 17.30
N ASN A 25 -12.25 -18.33 18.24
CA ASN A 25 -11.18 -17.35 18.02
C ASN A 25 -9.78 -17.98 18.20
N ILE A 26 -9.59 -19.23 17.77
CA ILE A 26 -8.29 -19.89 17.85
C ILE A 26 -7.30 -19.22 16.89
N GLU A 27 -7.78 -18.74 15.75
CA GLU A 27 -6.96 -18.17 14.68
C GLU A 27 -6.23 -16.88 15.08
N LEU A 28 -6.86 -16.00 15.88
CA LEU A 28 -6.24 -14.75 16.34
C LEU A 28 -5.18 -15.01 17.42
N ALA A 29 -5.44 -15.95 18.33
CA ALA A 29 -4.49 -16.34 19.37
C ALA A 29 -3.28 -17.08 18.78
N VAL A 30 -3.51 -17.97 17.81
CA VAL A 30 -2.45 -18.68 17.10
C VAL A 30 -1.64 -17.74 16.20
N ASN A 31 -2.28 -16.82 15.48
CA ASN A 31 -1.56 -15.82 14.69
C ASN A 31 -0.71 -14.89 15.55
N HIS A 32 -1.22 -14.41 16.70
CA HIS A 32 -0.42 -13.58 17.60
C HIS A 32 0.70 -14.35 18.32
N ALA A 33 0.52 -15.65 18.59
CA ALA A 33 1.57 -16.50 19.13
C ALA A 33 2.65 -16.80 18.08
N ALA A 34 2.26 -17.06 16.82
CA ALA A 34 3.16 -17.33 15.71
C ALA A 34 3.93 -16.08 15.27
N ASP A 35 3.31 -14.90 15.25
CA ASP A 35 3.94 -13.61 14.87
C ASP A 35 5.08 -13.22 15.83
N ARG A 36 5.06 -13.70 17.08
CA ARG A 36 6.16 -13.49 18.03
C ARG A 36 7.41 -14.33 17.71
N VAL A 37 7.28 -15.33 16.84
CA VAL A 37 8.35 -16.26 16.46
C VAL A 37 8.55 -16.19 14.95
N GLY A 38 9.03 -15.05 14.46
CA GLY A 38 9.18 -14.79 13.02
C GLY A 38 10.01 -15.83 12.26
N TRP A 39 11.01 -16.46 12.91
CA TRP A 39 11.80 -17.54 12.31
C TRP A 39 10.97 -18.82 12.08
N LEU A 40 9.96 -19.08 12.92
CA LEU A 40 9.07 -20.24 12.78
C LEU A 40 8.09 -20.04 11.63
N ILE A 41 7.57 -18.83 11.43
CA ILE A 41 6.70 -18.51 10.28
C ILE A 41 7.49 -18.63 8.97
N VAL A 42 8.66 -18.01 8.87
CA VAL A 42 9.51 -18.08 7.67
C VAL A 42 9.98 -19.52 7.42
N GLY A 43 10.34 -20.24 8.49
CA GLY A 43 10.73 -21.64 8.45
C GLY A 43 9.57 -22.56 8.02
N MET A 44 8.37 -22.39 8.57
CA MET A 44 7.18 -23.17 8.18
C MET A 44 6.75 -22.86 6.76
N ASP A 45 6.76 -21.60 6.32
CA ASP A 45 6.38 -21.22 4.95
C ASP A 45 7.36 -21.82 3.93
N HIS A 46 8.66 -21.78 4.22
CA HIS A 46 9.68 -22.41 3.38
C HIS A 46 9.61 -23.95 3.45
N TYR A 47 9.35 -24.52 4.62
CA TYR A 47 9.17 -25.96 4.82
C TYR A 47 7.97 -26.47 4.01
N TYR A 48 6.82 -25.81 4.16
CA TYR A 48 5.57 -26.21 3.50
C TYR A 48 5.67 -26.08 1.98
N ALA A 49 6.30 -25.01 1.49
CA ALA A 49 6.48 -24.78 0.07
C ALA A 49 7.48 -25.74 -0.58
N THR A 50 8.54 -26.16 0.11
CA THR A 50 9.66 -26.87 -0.54
C THR A 50 9.64 -28.37 -0.25
N VAL A 51 9.36 -28.74 1.00
CA VAL A 51 9.40 -30.14 1.44
C VAL A 51 8.23 -30.94 0.87
N HIS A 52 7.05 -30.34 0.72
CA HIS A 52 5.90 -31.03 0.16
C HIS A 52 6.17 -31.51 -1.29
N PHE A 53 6.76 -30.67 -2.14
CA PHE A 53 7.09 -31.09 -3.51
C PHE A 53 8.25 -32.08 -3.56
N ILE A 54 9.33 -31.84 -2.79
CA ILE A 54 10.49 -32.72 -2.77
C ILE A 54 10.11 -34.12 -2.27
N ILE A 55 9.36 -34.23 -1.17
CA ILE A 55 8.94 -35.52 -0.62
C ILE A 55 7.97 -36.23 -1.57
N THR A 56 6.98 -35.53 -2.13
CA THR A 56 6.02 -36.15 -3.04
C THR A 56 6.72 -36.73 -4.28
N ILE A 57 7.67 -35.99 -4.86
CA ILE A 57 8.47 -36.44 -5.99
C ILE A 57 9.37 -37.62 -5.59
N ALA A 58 10.06 -37.53 -4.45
CA ALA A 58 10.93 -38.60 -3.96
C ALA A 58 10.16 -39.91 -3.69
N VAL A 59 8.98 -39.82 -3.09
CA VAL A 59 8.10 -40.97 -2.83
C VAL A 59 7.59 -41.58 -4.14
N LEU A 60 7.24 -40.76 -5.14
CA LEU A 60 6.86 -41.24 -6.47
C LEU A 60 8.02 -41.96 -7.17
N ILE A 61 9.25 -41.41 -7.10
CA ILE A 61 10.45 -42.04 -7.66
C ILE A 61 10.77 -43.35 -6.94
N TRP A 62 10.65 -43.38 -5.61
CA TRP A 62 10.84 -44.59 -4.81
C TRP A 62 9.78 -45.66 -5.12
N LEU A 63 8.50 -45.28 -5.24
CA LEU A 63 7.43 -46.18 -5.66
C LEU A 63 7.67 -46.70 -7.08
N TYR A 64 8.15 -45.85 -7.99
CA TYR A 64 8.44 -46.25 -9.37
C TYR A 64 9.61 -47.27 -9.45
N THR A 65 10.64 -47.08 -8.64
CA THR A 65 11.88 -47.88 -8.67
C THR A 65 11.84 -49.13 -7.80
N ARG A 66 11.14 -49.11 -6.65
CA ARG A 66 11.13 -50.19 -5.66
C ARG A 66 9.78 -50.90 -5.51
N HIS A 67 8.66 -50.23 -5.82
CA HIS A 67 7.31 -50.80 -5.69
C HIS A 67 6.39 -50.48 -6.88
N PRO A 68 6.77 -50.86 -8.12
CA PRO A 68 6.08 -50.43 -9.35
C PRO A 68 4.62 -50.85 -9.44
N ALA A 69 4.21 -51.91 -8.71
CA ALA A 69 2.82 -52.34 -8.62
C ALA A 69 1.90 -51.28 -7.98
N HIS A 70 2.39 -50.50 -7.02
CA HIS A 70 1.62 -49.49 -6.29
C HIS A 70 1.70 -48.08 -6.91
N TYR A 71 2.70 -47.85 -7.78
CA TYR A 71 2.94 -46.56 -8.42
C TYR A 71 1.72 -46.06 -9.22
N ARG A 72 1.02 -46.97 -9.93
CA ARG A 72 -0.16 -46.59 -10.73
C ARG A 72 -1.32 -46.11 -9.86
N SER A 73 -1.55 -46.75 -8.70
CA SER A 73 -2.59 -46.32 -7.75
C SER A 73 -2.23 -44.96 -7.16
N ALA A 74 -1.03 -44.84 -6.57
CA ALA A 74 -0.58 -43.61 -5.92
C ALA A 74 -0.58 -42.39 -6.88
N ARG A 75 -0.21 -42.59 -8.14
CA ARG A 75 -0.29 -41.54 -9.17
C ARG A 75 -1.74 -41.11 -9.43
N THR A 76 -2.66 -42.07 -9.49
CA THR A 76 -4.08 -41.80 -9.75
C THR A 76 -4.74 -41.12 -8.57
N ASP A 77 -4.37 -41.50 -7.34
CA ASP A 77 -4.81 -40.85 -6.11
C ASP A 77 -4.32 -39.39 -6.04
N LEU A 78 -3.06 -39.14 -6.40
CA LEU A 78 -2.51 -37.77 -6.45
C LEU A 78 -3.24 -36.90 -7.48
N TYR A 79 -3.51 -37.43 -8.68
CA TYR A 79 -4.27 -36.69 -9.69
C TYR A 79 -5.72 -36.46 -9.26
N SER A 80 -6.35 -37.44 -8.62
CA SER A 80 -7.73 -37.33 -8.13
C SER A 80 -7.83 -36.30 -7.01
N ALA A 81 -6.91 -36.33 -6.03
CA ALA A 81 -6.83 -35.34 -4.95
C ALA A 81 -6.59 -33.93 -5.49
N THR A 82 -5.71 -33.79 -6.50
CA THR A 82 -5.44 -32.51 -7.16
C THR A 82 -6.68 -32.02 -7.92
N LEU A 83 -7.39 -32.90 -8.62
CA LEU A 83 -8.62 -32.57 -9.33
C LEU A 83 -9.73 -32.14 -8.36
N PHE A 84 -9.90 -32.84 -7.24
CA PHE A 84 -10.84 -32.45 -6.19
C PHE A 84 -10.48 -31.09 -5.56
N ALA A 85 -9.19 -30.84 -5.29
CA ALA A 85 -8.72 -29.55 -4.79
C ALA A 85 -8.96 -28.41 -5.78
N LEU A 86 -8.71 -28.65 -7.08
CA LEU A 86 -8.97 -27.69 -8.15
C LEU A 86 -10.48 -27.42 -8.34
N LEU A 87 -11.31 -28.46 -8.24
CA LEU A 87 -12.77 -28.33 -8.24
C LEU A 87 -13.24 -27.53 -7.02
N GLY A 88 -12.78 -27.86 -5.82
CA GLY A 88 -13.06 -27.10 -4.60
C GLY A 88 -12.68 -25.63 -4.74
N PHE A 89 -11.49 -25.34 -5.27
CA PHE A 89 -11.04 -23.97 -5.53
C PHE A 89 -11.89 -23.25 -6.60
N ALA A 90 -12.33 -23.96 -7.64
CA ALA A 90 -13.19 -23.41 -8.68
C ALA A 90 -14.60 -23.06 -8.15
N PHE A 91 -15.15 -23.90 -7.27
CA PHE A 91 -16.48 -23.71 -6.69
C PHE A 91 -16.48 -22.75 -5.47
N PHE A 92 -15.40 -22.70 -4.69
CA PHE A 92 -15.27 -21.98 -3.43
C PHE A 92 -14.04 -21.04 -3.39
N ALA A 93 -14.00 -20.05 -4.28
CA ALA A 93 -13.00 -18.98 -4.23
C ALA A 93 -13.30 -18.02 -3.05
N LEU A 94 -12.58 -18.16 -1.94
CA LEU A 94 -12.62 -17.19 -0.83
C LEU A 94 -11.96 -15.87 -1.26
N ALA A 95 -12.61 -14.74 -0.95
CA ALA A 95 -12.08 -13.42 -1.23
C ALA A 95 -10.83 -13.16 -0.36
N PRO A 96 -9.67 -12.80 -0.94
CA PRO A 96 -8.49 -12.44 -0.15
C PRO A 96 -8.78 -11.25 0.80
N PRO A 97 -8.37 -11.30 2.08
CA PRO A 97 -8.66 -10.28 3.10
C PRO A 97 -8.25 -8.85 2.71
N ARG A 98 -7.31 -8.69 1.78
CA ARG A 98 -6.87 -7.39 1.22
C ARG A 98 -7.95 -6.59 0.49
N PHE A 99 -9.08 -7.20 0.11
CA PHE A 99 -10.22 -6.46 -0.44
C PHE A 99 -11.16 -5.86 0.62
N LEU A 100 -10.98 -6.23 1.90
CA LEU A 100 -11.54 -5.49 3.03
C LEU A 100 -10.64 -4.26 3.27
N ALA A 101 -10.78 -3.25 2.40
CA ALA A 101 -10.03 -2.01 2.52
C ALA A 101 -10.42 -1.31 3.84
N ARG A 102 -9.55 -1.38 4.85
CA ARG A 102 -9.42 -0.28 5.81
C ARG A 102 -8.65 0.83 5.09
N PRO A 103 -9.24 2.00 4.82
CA PRO A 103 -8.53 3.08 4.14
C PRO A 103 -7.34 3.53 4.99
N ARG A 104 -6.12 3.35 4.47
CA ARG A 104 -4.90 3.97 5.00
C ARG A 104 -4.92 5.45 4.57
N CYS A 105 -4.84 6.35 5.53
CA CYS A 105 -4.96 7.78 5.33
C CYS A 105 -3.67 8.37 4.74
N ASN A 106 -3.79 9.10 3.61
CA ASN A 106 -2.81 10.09 3.16
C ASN A 106 -3.32 11.46 3.64
N PRO A 107 -2.60 12.23 4.47
CA PRO A 107 -3.18 13.34 5.22
C PRO A 107 -3.80 14.46 4.38
N ASP A 108 -3.28 14.76 3.18
CA ASP A 108 -3.69 15.99 2.48
C ASP A 108 -4.71 15.74 1.34
N THR A 109 -4.60 14.63 0.59
CA THR A 109 -5.57 14.27 -0.46
C THR A 109 -6.60 13.22 -0.02
N GLY A 110 -6.32 12.50 1.07
CA GLY A 110 -7.21 11.48 1.62
C GLY A 110 -8.28 12.05 2.54
N ALA A 111 -7.95 13.10 3.31
CA ALA A 111 -8.91 13.78 4.19
C ALA A 111 -10.04 14.44 3.39
N GLU A 112 -9.72 15.10 2.28
CA GLU A 112 -10.69 15.69 1.36
C GLU A 112 -11.64 14.62 0.80
N LYS A 113 -11.08 13.55 0.24
CA LYS A 113 -11.86 12.43 -0.31
C LYS A 113 -12.70 11.71 0.75
N TRP A 114 -12.17 11.54 1.96
CA TRP A 114 -12.89 10.88 3.06
C TRP A 114 -14.03 11.76 3.60
N LEU A 115 -13.82 13.06 3.76
CA LEU A 115 -14.86 14.01 4.21
C LEU A 115 -16.01 14.07 3.20
N VAL A 116 -15.70 14.14 1.90
CA VAL A 116 -16.70 14.10 0.80
C VAL A 116 -17.47 12.79 0.84
N THR A 117 -16.77 11.65 0.96
CA THR A 117 -17.39 10.32 0.99
C THR A 117 -18.31 10.15 2.19
N ARG A 118 -17.84 10.50 3.39
CA ARG A 118 -18.62 10.45 4.64
C ARG A 118 -19.86 11.33 4.59
N THR A 119 -19.75 12.51 3.99
CA THR A 119 -20.86 13.46 3.85
C THR A 119 -21.95 12.91 2.92
N ARG A 120 -21.55 12.33 1.78
CA ARG A 120 -22.47 11.65 0.84
C ARG A 120 -23.17 10.45 1.47
N GLU A 121 -22.42 9.63 2.21
CA GLU A 121 -22.97 8.45 2.89
C GLU A 121 -24.00 8.83 3.97
N ARG A 122 -23.68 9.85 4.78
CA ARG A 122 -24.60 10.34 5.83
C ARG A 122 -25.87 10.95 5.25
N HIS A 123 -25.75 11.76 4.20
CA HIS A 123 -26.91 12.30 3.49
C HIS A 123 -27.81 11.17 2.96
N LYS A 124 -27.21 10.17 2.29
CA LYS A 124 -27.95 9.00 1.78
C LYS A 124 -28.63 8.19 2.88
N ALA A 125 -27.98 8.00 4.03
CA ALA A 125 -28.54 7.29 5.17
C ALA A 125 -29.74 8.05 5.78
N VAL A 126 -29.62 9.37 5.96
CA VAL A 126 -30.71 10.23 6.48
C VAL A 126 -31.91 10.20 5.54
N HIS A 127 -31.73 10.41 4.24
CA HIS A 127 -32.84 10.38 3.27
C HIS A 127 -33.51 9.01 3.14
N ARG A 128 -32.76 7.91 3.30
CA ARG A 128 -33.34 6.56 3.33
C ARG A 128 -34.28 6.36 4.51
N LEU A 129 -33.93 6.88 5.69
CA LEU A 129 -34.76 6.77 6.88
C LEU A 129 -35.97 7.73 6.82
N LEU A 130 -35.79 8.93 6.26
CA LEU A 130 -36.92 9.84 5.98
C LEU A 130 -37.93 9.22 5.01
N ALA A 131 -37.47 8.56 3.94
CA ALA A 131 -38.35 7.87 2.99
C ALA A 131 -39.15 6.71 3.63
N ARG A 132 -38.67 6.19 4.77
CA ARG A 132 -39.37 5.17 5.59
C ARG A 132 -40.30 5.79 6.64
N GLY A 133 -40.49 7.11 6.64
CA GLY A 133 -41.37 7.83 7.57
C GLY A 133 -40.78 8.08 8.96
N TRP A 134 -39.47 7.94 9.15
CA TRP A 134 -38.85 8.13 10.47
C TRP A 134 -38.76 9.62 10.84
N THR A 135 -38.96 9.95 12.13
CA THR A 135 -38.80 11.31 12.63
C THR A 135 -37.32 11.69 12.75
N ILE A 136 -36.99 12.99 12.63
CA ILE A 136 -35.61 13.50 12.68
C ILE A 136 -34.91 13.10 13.99
N SER A 137 -35.63 13.08 15.12
CA SER A 137 -35.10 12.64 16.42
C SER A 137 -34.72 11.15 16.44
N ALA A 138 -35.53 10.30 15.79
CA ALA A 138 -35.23 8.87 15.67
C ALA A 138 -34.02 8.63 14.76
N ILE A 139 -33.94 9.37 13.64
CA ILE A 139 -32.80 9.33 12.71
C ILE A 139 -31.49 9.77 13.40
N ALA A 140 -31.55 10.84 14.19
CA ALA A 140 -30.41 11.35 14.95
C ALA A 140 -29.86 10.29 15.92
N ARG A 141 -30.75 9.60 16.64
CA ARG A 141 -30.40 8.53 17.59
C ARG A 141 -29.83 7.29 16.89
N GLU A 142 -30.44 6.87 15.79
CA GLU A 142 -30.02 5.68 15.03
C GLU A 142 -28.65 5.86 14.37
N LEU A 143 -28.38 7.06 13.82
CA LEU A 143 -27.13 7.36 13.12
C LEU A 143 -26.04 7.96 14.02
N GLY A 144 -26.31 8.12 15.33
CA GLY A 144 -25.40 8.77 16.27
C GLY A 144 -25.05 10.22 15.89
N LEU A 145 -26.02 10.96 15.35
CA LEU A 145 -25.86 12.35 14.93
C LEU A 145 -26.54 13.30 15.92
N ALA A 146 -25.98 14.49 16.13
CA ALA A 146 -26.71 15.55 16.85
C ALA A 146 -27.99 15.93 16.08
N ARG A 147 -29.08 16.24 16.79
CA ARG A 147 -30.40 16.55 16.19
C ARG A 147 -30.30 17.61 15.09
N HIS A 148 -29.63 18.73 15.35
CA HIS A 148 -29.43 19.82 14.38
C HIS A 148 -28.60 19.37 13.16
N THR A 149 -27.73 18.37 13.31
CA THR A 149 -26.97 17.80 12.19
C THR A 149 -27.85 16.92 11.32
N ALA A 150 -28.66 16.03 11.93
CA ALA A 150 -29.63 15.22 11.20
C ALA A 150 -30.67 16.10 10.48
N GLU A 151 -31.13 17.16 11.13
CA GLU A 151 -32.03 18.17 10.57
C GLU A 151 -31.40 18.91 9.37
N ARG A 152 -30.12 19.30 9.49
CA ARG A 152 -29.37 19.92 8.40
C ARG A 152 -29.24 18.98 7.19
N TYR A 153 -28.99 17.69 7.40
CA TYR A 153 -28.94 16.71 6.31
C TYR A 153 -30.34 16.45 5.71
N ALA A 154 -31.40 16.47 6.53
CA ALA A 154 -32.77 16.20 6.10
C ALA A 154 -33.35 17.30 5.20
N HIS A 155 -33.06 18.56 5.51
CA HIS A 155 -33.60 19.73 4.79
C HIS A 155 -32.68 20.24 3.68
N CYS A 156 -31.50 19.66 3.50
CA CYS A 156 -30.56 20.09 2.48
C CYS A 156 -31.04 19.64 1.09
N LYS A 157 -31.50 20.59 0.27
CA LYS A 157 -31.88 20.31 -1.13
C LYS A 157 -30.66 20.14 -2.06
N ASN A 158 -29.48 20.64 -1.66
CA ASN A 158 -28.28 20.64 -2.49
C ASN A 158 -27.07 20.01 -1.76
N LEU A 159 -26.77 18.76 -2.11
CA LEU A 159 -25.64 17.99 -1.58
C LEU A 159 -24.29 18.65 -1.86
N ASP A 160 -24.14 19.34 -3.00
CA ASP A 160 -22.88 19.96 -3.39
C ASP A 160 -22.53 21.16 -2.50
N GLY A 161 -23.53 21.93 -2.06
CA GLY A 161 -23.32 23.01 -1.08
C GLY A 161 -22.94 22.50 0.31
N LEU A 162 -23.39 21.30 0.70
CA LEU A 162 -23.03 20.67 1.97
C LEU A 162 -21.61 20.08 1.92
N ILE A 163 -21.22 19.56 0.75
CA ILE A 163 -19.84 19.12 0.47
C ILE A 163 -18.90 20.31 0.47
N GLU A 164 -19.22 21.40 -0.22
CA GLU A 164 -18.39 22.62 -0.25
C GLU A 164 -18.20 23.19 1.18
N GLY A 165 -19.26 23.22 1.98
CA GLY A 165 -19.17 23.63 3.39
C GLY A 165 -18.33 22.71 4.27
N ALA A 166 -18.29 21.40 3.98
CA ALA A 166 -17.45 20.43 4.68
C ALA A 166 -15.98 20.43 4.21
N LEU A 167 -15.75 20.84 2.96
CA LEU A 167 -14.44 20.99 2.33
C LEU A 167 -13.78 22.33 2.62
N ARG A 168 -14.53 23.33 3.09
CA ARG A 168 -13.97 24.57 3.60
C ARG A 168 -13.14 24.28 4.87
N THR A 169 -11.89 23.90 4.63
CA THR A 169 -10.73 24.25 5.43
C THR A 169 -10.95 25.64 6.00
N THR A 170 -10.66 25.82 7.29
CA THR A 170 -10.90 27.14 7.89
C THR A 170 -10.08 28.15 7.08
N ARG A 171 -10.63 29.32 6.73
CA ARG A 171 -9.96 30.35 5.90
C ARG A 171 -8.54 30.73 6.37
N LEU A 172 -8.18 30.34 7.58
CA LEU A 172 -6.87 30.51 8.20
C LEU A 172 -5.84 29.46 7.73
N ASP A 173 -6.28 28.32 7.18
CA ASP A 173 -5.45 27.16 6.85
C ASP A 173 -4.34 27.50 5.85
N ASP A 174 -4.67 28.29 4.82
CA ASP A 174 -3.71 28.77 3.81
C ASP A 174 -2.63 29.68 4.43
N TYR A 175 -2.94 30.35 5.54
CA TYR A 175 -2.05 31.28 6.23
C TYR A 175 -1.33 30.65 7.43
N LYS A 176 -1.67 29.41 7.83
CA LYS A 176 -1.00 28.70 8.93
C LYS A 176 0.52 28.58 8.74
N PRO A 177 1.05 28.24 7.54
CA PRO A 177 2.50 28.14 7.34
C PRO A 177 3.21 29.48 7.56
N TYR A 178 2.59 30.59 7.17
CA TYR A 178 3.13 31.93 7.41
C TYR A 178 3.13 32.29 8.90
N LEU A 179 2.02 32.04 9.59
CA LEU A 179 1.86 32.32 11.02
C LEU A 179 2.88 31.54 11.87
N ILE A 180 3.13 30.27 11.55
CA ILE A 180 4.14 29.45 12.24
C ILE A 180 5.55 30.00 11.99
N ARG A 181 5.87 30.40 10.75
CA ARG A 181 7.19 30.96 10.40
C ARG A 181 7.50 32.22 11.21
N ARG A 182 6.57 33.20 11.19
CA ARG A 182 6.73 34.45 11.95
C ARG A 182 6.75 34.23 13.46
N TRP A 183 6.02 33.24 13.96
CA TRP A 183 6.07 32.83 15.36
C TRP A 183 7.47 32.34 15.76
N ASN A 184 8.10 31.52 14.90
CA ASN A 184 9.45 31.01 15.11
C ASN A 184 10.54 32.08 14.97
N GLU A 185 10.29 33.13 14.18
CA GLU A 185 11.13 34.34 14.11
C GLU A 185 10.99 35.25 15.36
N GLY A 186 10.19 34.86 16.36
CA GLY A 186 10.01 35.59 17.61
C GLY A 186 8.83 36.57 17.63
N CYS A 187 8.05 36.65 16.55
CA CYS A 187 6.83 37.47 16.52
C CYS A 187 5.69 36.74 17.25
N THR A 188 5.50 37.02 18.54
CA THR A 188 4.46 36.38 19.35
C THR A 188 3.17 37.21 19.48
N ASP A 189 3.08 38.38 18.84
CA ASP A 189 1.89 39.24 18.86
C ASP A 189 0.87 38.86 17.77
N ALA A 190 -0.24 38.26 18.21
CA ALA A 190 -1.35 37.86 17.36
C ALA A 190 -2.03 39.04 16.61
N ALA A 191 -2.00 40.26 17.13
CA ALA A 191 -2.58 41.43 16.46
C ALA A 191 -1.69 41.91 15.31
N ARG A 192 -0.37 41.86 15.49
CA ARG A 192 0.60 42.10 14.43
C ARG A 192 0.51 41.05 13.32
N LEU A 193 0.52 39.77 13.68
CA LEU A 193 0.38 38.67 12.72
C LEU A 193 -0.94 38.74 11.94
N PHE A 194 -2.02 39.16 12.59
CA PHE A 194 -3.31 39.38 11.92
C PHE A 194 -3.24 40.50 10.87
N ARG A 195 -2.59 41.63 11.17
CA ARG A 195 -2.39 42.72 10.19
C ARG A 195 -1.55 42.26 9.00
N GLU A 196 -0.53 41.46 9.24
CA GLU A 196 0.36 40.93 8.19
C GLU A 196 -0.31 39.90 7.27
N ILE A 197 -1.25 39.10 7.76
CA ILE A 197 -2.04 38.22 6.89
C ILE A 197 -3.17 38.98 6.20
N GLN A 198 -3.69 40.06 6.80
CA GLN A 198 -4.67 40.93 6.15
C GLN A 198 -4.09 41.61 4.91
N THR A 199 -2.82 42.07 4.95
CA THR A 199 -2.15 42.61 3.77
C THR A 199 -1.89 41.55 2.70
N GLN A 200 -1.80 40.27 3.07
CA GLN A 200 -1.72 39.12 2.17
C GLN A 200 -3.09 38.61 1.69
N GLY A 201 -4.17 39.37 1.92
CA GLY A 201 -5.51 39.06 1.42
C GLY A 201 -6.38 38.20 2.33
N TYR A 202 -6.01 38.02 3.61
CA TYR A 202 -6.83 37.25 4.55
C TYR A 202 -8.22 37.89 4.74
N PRO A 203 -9.33 37.19 4.43
CA PRO A 203 -10.68 37.75 4.46
C PRO A 203 -11.30 37.84 5.87
N GLY A 204 -10.56 37.45 6.92
CA GLY A 204 -11.07 37.50 8.29
C GLY A 204 -11.10 38.92 8.84
N ARG A 205 -12.25 39.32 9.41
CA ARG A 205 -12.44 40.66 9.99
C ARG A 205 -11.90 40.81 11.42
N THR A 206 -11.68 39.69 12.12
CA THR A 206 -11.29 39.72 13.53
C THR A 206 -10.02 38.91 13.79
N PRO A 207 -9.17 39.34 14.75
CA PRO A 207 -7.96 38.61 15.14
C PRO A 207 -8.26 37.36 15.98
N GLN A 208 -9.53 37.06 16.30
CA GLN A 208 -9.90 35.94 17.16
C GLN A 208 -9.53 34.58 16.56
N ALA A 209 -9.64 34.41 15.24
CA ALA A 209 -9.23 33.18 14.56
C ALA A 209 -7.72 32.90 14.74
N VAL A 210 -6.90 33.94 14.55
CA VAL A 210 -5.45 33.90 14.77
C VAL A 210 -5.13 33.65 16.25
N ARG A 211 -5.78 34.37 17.18
CA ARG A 211 -5.60 34.17 18.63
C ARG A 211 -5.95 32.76 19.07
N ARG A 212 -7.06 32.19 18.56
CA ARG A 212 -7.47 30.81 18.86
C ARG A 212 -6.45 29.80 18.35
N TYR A 213 -5.90 30.01 17.16
CA TYR A 213 -4.85 29.17 16.58
C TYR A 213 -3.52 29.25 17.33
N LEU A 214 -3.14 30.45 17.80
CA LEU A 214 -1.88 30.68 18.52
C LEU A 214 -1.97 30.41 20.04
N ARG A 215 -3.17 30.26 20.62
CA ARG A 215 -3.35 30.01 22.06
C ARG A 215 -2.64 28.73 22.55
N PRO A 216 -2.70 27.59 21.85
CA PRO A 216 -1.91 26.41 22.20
C PRO A 216 -0.39 26.66 22.18
N LEU A 217 0.08 27.50 21.26
CA LEU A 217 1.51 27.84 21.11
C LEU A 217 2.04 28.72 22.26
N ARG A 218 1.16 29.49 22.91
CA ARG A 218 1.49 30.31 24.10
C ARG A 218 1.53 29.52 25.40
N THR A 219 0.84 28.39 25.47
CA THR A 219 0.60 27.63 26.71
C THR A 219 1.60 26.49 26.94
N GLY A 220 2.73 26.48 26.23
CA GLY A 220 3.87 25.63 26.55
C GLY A 220 3.89 24.23 25.91
N LEU A 221 2.92 23.91 25.04
CA LEU A 221 2.98 22.70 24.19
C LEU A 221 3.83 22.96 22.94
N GLY A 222 5.12 23.25 23.16
CA GLY A 222 6.21 23.08 22.20
C GLY A 222 6.20 24.03 20.98
N SER A 223 7.38 24.58 20.68
CA SER A 223 7.71 25.06 19.33
C SER A 223 7.13 24.12 18.28
N ILE A 224 6.20 24.59 17.44
CA ILE A 224 6.03 23.97 16.13
C ILE A 224 7.30 24.35 15.39
N ARG A 225 8.34 23.52 15.50
CA ARG A 225 9.31 23.41 14.42
C ARG A 225 8.43 23.19 13.19
N SER A 226 8.36 24.16 12.28
CA SER A 226 8.00 23.82 10.91
C SER A 226 8.89 22.64 10.59
N PRO A 227 8.36 21.45 10.26
CA PRO A 227 9.22 20.43 9.74
C PRO A 227 9.83 21.08 8.51
N ALA A 228 11.14 21.38 8.55
CA ALA A 228 11.89 21.41 7.30
C ALA A 228 11.44 20.16 6.56
N PRO A 229 11.06 20.22 5.27
CA PRO A 229 10.49 19.08 4.58
C PRO A 229 11.41 17.89 4.83
N VAL A 230 10.96 16.98 5.70
CA VAL A 230 11.81 15.88 6.13
C VAL A 230 11.87 15.01 4.91
N LEU A 231 13.02 15.02 4.23
CA LEU A 231 13.26 14.14 3.11
C LEU A 231 13.02 12.72 3.62
N LYS A 232 11.96 12.10 3.11
CA LYS A 232 11.63 10.74 3.53
C LYS A 232 12.72 9.82 3.00
N PRO A 233 13.17 8.81 3.76
CA PRO A 233 14.16 7.85 3.26
C PRO A 233 13.79 7.28 1.88
N GLN A 234 12.50 6.98 1.66
CA GLN A 234 11.98 6.52 0.36
C GLN A 234 12.17 7.52 -0.78
N GLN A 235 12.11 8.82 -0.53
CA GLN A 235 12.34 9.84 -1.56
C GLN A 235 13.81 9.82 -2.00
N VAL A 236 14.74 9.78 -1.04
CA VAL A 236 16.18 9.68 -1.32
C VAL A 236 16.50 8.36 -2.03
N THR A 237 15.94 7.24 -1.57
CA THR A 237 16.10 5.94 -2.24
C THR A 237 15.58 5.98 -3.67
N ASN A 238 14.41 6.56 -3.91
CA ASN A 238 13.87 6.69 -5.27
C ASN A 238 14.77 7.53 -6.16
N TRP A 239 15.28 8.66 -5.67
CA TRP A 239 16.22 9.50 -6.42
C TRP A 239 17.52 8.80 -6.75
N ILE A 240 18.05 7.97 -5.84
CA ILE A 240 19.24 7.15 -6.09
C ILE A 240 18.96 6.05 -7.13
N MET A 241 17.75 5.45 -7.12
CA MET A 241 17.38 4.34 -7.99
C MET A 241 16.89 4.78 -9.39
N TRP A 242 16.48 6.03 -9.57
CA TRP A 242 15.98 6.55 -10.84
C TRP A 242 17.08 7.04 -11.77
N ASN A 243 16.77 7.13 -13.07
CA ASN A 243 17.68 7.72 -14.05
C ASN A 243 17.94 9.20 -13.67
N PRO A 244 19.21 9.61 -13.45
CA PRO A 244 19.58 10.97 -13.09
C PRO A 244 18.98 12.03 -14.01
N GLN A 245 18.79 11.71 -15.30
CA GLN A 245 18.28 12.63 -16.32
C GLN A 245 16.81 13.04 -16.12
N HIS A 246 16.08 12.40 -15.22
CA HIS A 246 14.66 12.70 -14.96
C HIS A 246 14.43 13.42 -13.62
N LEU A 247 15.48 13.73 -12.86
CA LEU A 247 15.34 14.54 -11.65
C LEU A 247 15.13 16.00 -12.03
N ARG A 248 14.25 16.68 -11.30
CA ARG A 248 14.11 18.15 -11.41
C ARG A 248 15.29 18.84 -10.73
N ASP A 249 15.59 20.07 -11.14
CA ASP A 249 16.66 20.89 -10.56
C ASP A 249 16.57 21.06 -9.03
N ASP A 250 15.35 21.11 -8.48
CA ASP A 250 15.12 21.18 -7.03
C ASP A 250 15.47 19.86 -6.32
N GLU A 251 15.15 18.73 -6.94
CA GLU A 251 15.43 17.38 -6.43
C GLU A 251 16.92 17.06 -6.52
N GLU A 252 17.57 17.44 -7.62
CA GLU A 252 19.01 17.27 -7.80
C GLU A 252 19.80 18.04 -6.74
N ARG A 253 19.42 19.29 -6.47
CA ARG A 253 20.02 20.10 -5.41
C ARG A 253 19.84 19.46 -4.03
N GLN A 254 18.62 19.02 -3.71
CA GLN A 254 18.31 18.36 -2.45
C GLN A 254 19.06 17.04 -2.27
N LEU A 255 19.17 16.23 -3.33
CA LEU A 255 19.97 15.02 -3.32
C LEU A 255 21.46 15.33 -3.11
N GLY A 256 22.00 16.35 -3.80
CA GLY A 256 23.37 16.81 -3.63
C GLY A 256 23.69 17.22 -2.18
N GLU A 257 22.77 17.92 -1.52
CA GLU A 257 22.89 18.27 -0.10
C GLU A 257 22.92 17.04 0.82
N VAL A 258 22.15 15.99 0.49
CA VAL A 258 22.17 14.73 1.28
C VAL A 258 23.47 13.97 1.06
N LEU A 259 23.92 13.86 -0.19
CA LEU A 259 25.12 13.11 -0.55
C LEU A 259 26.40 13.76 -0.01
N SER A 260 26.46 15.10 0.04
CA SER A 260 27.61 15.80 0.63
C SER A 260 27.77 15.56 2.13
N ARG A 261 26.70 15.12 2.83
CA ARG A 261 26.72 14.82 4.27
C ARG A 261 26.99 13.34 4.58
N CYS A 262 26.92 12.46 3.60
CA CYS A 262 27.02 11.01 3.78
C CYS A 262 27.79 10.38 2.60
N PRO A 263 29.12 10.17 2.75
CA PRO A 263 29.94 9.57 1.70
C PRO A 263 29.47 8.15 1.34
N GLU A 264 28.88 7.41 2.28
CA GLU A 264 28.34 6.07 2.07
C GLU A 264 27.17 6.08 1.06
N LEU A 265 26.27 7.07 1.15
CA LEU A 265 25.19 7.23 0.16
C LEU A 265 25.73 7.60 -1.23
N THR A 266 26.86 8.32 -1.28
CA THR A 266 27.53 8.64 -2.54
C THR A 266 28.09 7.38 -3.19
N ALA A 267 28.76 6.53 -2.40
CA ALA A 267 29.26 5.23 -2.85
C ALA A 267 28.11 4.31 -3.30
N ILE A 268 27.03 4.19 -2.50
CA ILE A 268 25.82 3.42 -2.87
C ILE A 268 25.26 3.90 -4.21
N ARG A 269 25.11 5.22 -4.39
CA ARG A 269 24.58 5.78 -5.65
C ARG A 269 25.47 5.41 -6.84
N SER A 270 26.79 5.49 -6.68
CA SER A 270 27.74 5.07 -7.72
C SER A 270 27.56 3.60 -8.11
N HIS A 271 27.51 2.70 -7.13
CA HIS A 271 27.35 1.26 -7.36
C HIS A 271 26.01 0.90 -7.98
N VAL A 272 24.92 1.53 -7.53
CA VAL A 272 23.57 1.35 -8.10
C VAL A 272 23.54 1.76 -9.57
N HIS A 273 24.10 2.91 -9.93
CA HIS A 273 24.14 3.34 -11.34
C HIS A 273 25.10 2.51 -12.19
N ALA A 274 26.24 2.08 -11.65
CA ALA A 274 27.16 1.18 -12.35
C ALA A 274 26.48 -0.17 -12.66
N PHE A 275 25.73 -0.72 -11.70
CA PHE A 275 24.96 -1.94 -11.88
C PHE A 275 23.82 -1.75 -12.88
N ALA A 276 23.06 -0.65 -12.77
CA ALA A 276 21.97 -0.35 -13.71
C ALA A 276 22.47 -0.23 -15.16
N ARG A 277 23.61 0.46 -15.39
CA ARG A 277 24.25 0.49 -16.71
C ARG A 277 24.64 -0.89 -17.19
N MET A 278 25.24 -1.71 -16.33
CA MET A 278 25.59 -3.10 -16.66
C MET A 278 24.37 -3.93 -17.11
N VAL A 279 23.22 -3.76 -16.44
CA VAL A 279 21.95 -4.42 -16.82
C VAL A 279 21.43 -3.89 -18.15
N CYS A 280 21.46 -2.57 -18.38
CA CYS A 280 20.96 -1.94 -19.60
C CYS A 280 21.82 -2.26 -20.83
N ASP A 281 23.14 -2.29 -20.66
CA ASP A 281 24.11 -2.43 -21.75
C ASP A 281 24.52 -3.90 -22.00
N LEU A 282 23.90 -4.86 -21.30
CA LEU A 282 24.26 -6.27 -21.30
C LEU A 282 25.77 -6.49 -21.01
N GLY A 283 26.28 -5.75 -20.03
CA GLY A 283 27.70 -5.68 -19.66
C GLY A 283 28.16 -6.75 -18.66
N GLY A 284 27.63 -7.97 -18.68
CA GLY A 284 27.93 -9.01 -17.68
C GLY A 284 29.42 -9.29 -17.42
N ASN A 285 30.31 -9.04 -18.38
CA ASN A 285 31.77 -9.15 -18.20
C ASN A 285 32.33 -8.20 -17.12
N SER A 286 31.64 -7.10 -16.83
CA SER A 286 32.01 -6.12 -15.81
C SER A 286 31.57 -6.52 -14.39
N LEU A 287 30.83 -7.62 -14.24
CA LEU A 287 30.29 -8.07 -12.95
C LEU A 287 31.37 -8.36 -11.90
N PRO A 288 32.50 -9.02 -12.20
CA PRO A 288 33.57 -9.23 -11.23
C PRO A 288 34.15 -7.90 -10.73
N ALA A 289 34.52 -7.00 -11.65
CA ALA A 289 35.09 -5.71 -11.30
C ALA A 289 34.13 -4.84 -10.46
N TRP A 290 32.83 -4.88 -10.78
CA TRP A 290 31.81 -4.21 -9.97
C TRP A 290 31.67 -4.83 -8.58
N THR A 291 31.70 -6.16 -8.48
CA THR A 291 31.64 -6.88 -7.20
C THR A 291 32.83 -6.51 -6.33
N ASP A 292 34.04 -6.47 -6.89
CA ASP A 292 35.25 -6.08 -6.16
C ASP A 292 35.19 -4.61 -5.71
N ALA A 293 34.69 -3.71 -6.57
CA ALA A 293 34.49 -2.31 -6.22
C ALA A 293 33.49 -2.13 -5.06
N VAL A 294 32.42 -2.93 -5.01
CA VAL A 294 31.46 -2.92 -3.88
C VAL A 294 32.11 -3.37 -2.57
N HIS A 295 33.03 -4.35 -2.61
CA HIS A 295 33.75 -4.82 -1.42
C HIS A 295 34.86 -3.87 -0.95
N ALA A 296 35.35 -3.00 -1.83
CA ALA A 296 36.32 -1.97 -1.47
C ALA A 296 35.72 -0.86 -0.60
N ASP A 297 34.40 -0.62 -0.71
CA ASP A 297 33.67 0.34 0.11
C ASP A 297 33.05 -0.33 1.34
N ASP A 298 32.95 0.41 2.46
CA ASP A 298 32.32 -0.07 3.70
C ASP A 298 30.79 0.01 3.61
N LEU A 299 30.20 -0.88 2.81
CA LEU A 299 28.76 -0.97 2.56
C LEU A 299 28.22 -2.38 2.88
N PRO A 300 28.08 -2.74 4.17
CA PRO A 300 27.71 -4.11 4.59
C PRO A 300 26.39 -4.61 3.99
N ALA A 301 25.42 -3.72 3.80
CA ALA A 301 24.14 -4.07 3.19
C ALA A 301 24.27 -4.46 1.71
N LEU A 302 25.27 -3.92 1.00
CA LEU A 302 25.51 -4.20 -0.41
C LEU A 302 26.45 -5.41 -0.60
N HIS A 303 27.33 -5.69 0.36
CA HIS A 303 28.19 -6.89 0.35
C HIS A 303 27.36 -8.18 0.27
N ALA A 304 26.30 -8.32 1.09
CA ALA A 304 25.45 -9.51 1.06
C ALA A 304 24.77 -9.74 -0.31
N PHE A 305 24.41 -8.65 -1.00
CA PHE A 305 23.86 -8.71 -2.36
C PHE A 305 24.94 -9.13 -3.37
N ALA A 306 26.11 -8.50 -3.33
CA ALA A 306 27.24 -8.80 -4.20
C ALA A 306 27.72 -10.26 -4.03
N ASP A 307 27.75 -10.77 -2.79
CA ASP A 307 28.01 -12.16 -2.45
C ASP A 307 26.98 -13.11 -3.06
N GLY A 308 25.71 -12.73 -3.03
CA GLY A 308 24.63 -13.45 -3.69
C GLY A 308 24.89 -13.60 -5.18
N LEU A 309 25.23 -12.50 -5.86
CA LEU A 309 25.53 -12.53 -7.29
C LEU A 309 26.77 -13.38 -7.61
N ARG A 310 27.78 -13.34 -6.74
CA ARG A 310 29.02 -14.11 -6.89
C ARG A 310 28.81 -15.62 -6.74
N ARG A 311 27.90 -16.06 -5.86
CA ARG A 311 27.53 -17.50 -5.76
C ARG A 311 26.94 -18.03 -7.06
N ASP A 312 26.11 -17.23 -7.72
CA ASP A 312 25.45 -17.58 -8.99
C ASP A 312 26.16 -16.95 -10.21
N HIS A 313 27.47 -16.70 -10.12
CA HIS A 313 28.21 -15.86 -11.08
C HIS A 313 27.98 -16.23 -12.55
N LYS A 314 28.00 -17.52 -12.91
CA LYS A 314 27.76 -17.96 -14.29
C LYS A 314 26.35 -17.62 -14.78
N ALA A 315 25.35 -17.83 -13.94
CA ALA A 315 23.95 -17.57 -14.28
C ALA A 315 23.67 -16.06 -14.36
N VAL A 316 24.19 -15.29 -13.40
CA VAL A 316 24.04 -13.82 -13.38
C VAL A 316 24.78 -13.19 -14.56
N THR A 317 26.01 -13.62 -14.86
CA THR A 317 26.75 -13.15 -16.04
C THR A 317 25.98 -13.45 -17.32
N ALA A 318 25.46 -14.67 -17.48
CA ALA A 318 24.62 -15.01 -18.63
C ALA A 318 23.37 -14.11 -18.72
N GLY A 319 22.68 -13.88 -17.60
CA GLY A 319 21.51 -12.99 -17.54
C GLY A 319 21.83 -11.53 -17.82
N LEU A 320 23.06 -11.09 -17.56
CA LEU A 320 23.57 -9.75 -17.85
C LEU A 320 24.27 -9.64 -19.19
N THR A 321 24.39 -10.70 -19.99
CA THR A 321 25.11 -10.66 -21.29
C THR A 321 24.22 -11.09 -22.45
N LEU A 322 23.32 -12.04 -22.22
CA LEU A 322 22.46 -12.54 -23.28
C LEU A 322 21.29 -11.58 -23.52
N PRO A 323 20.86 -11.39 -24.79
CA PRO A 323 19.68 -10.57 -25.11
C PRO A 323 18.36 -11.24 -24.70
N TRP A 324 18.41 -12.50 -24.26
CA TRP A 324 17.25 -13.31 -23.92
C TRP A 324 16.80 -13.01 -22.49
N SER A 325 15.60 -12.43 -22.35
CA SER A 325 14.97 -12.22 -21.05
C SER A 325 13.57 -12.82 -21.01
N SER A 326 13.20 -13.36 -19.84
CA SER A 326 11.81 -13.76 -19.58
C SER A 326 10.92 -12.57 -19.21
N GLY A 327 11.47 -11.36 -19.10
CA GLY A 327 10.77 -10.17 -18.62
C GLY A 327 9.47 -9.85 -19.38
N PRO A 328 9.47 -9.78 -20.73
CA PRO A 328 8.26 -9.55 -21.50
C PRO A 328 7.21 -10.65 -21.27
N VAL A 329 7.63 -11.91 -21.23
CA VAL A 329 6.74 -13.06 -21.00
C VAL A 329 6.15 -13.00 -19.59
N GLU A 330 6.98 -12.70 -18.59
CA GLU A 330 6.57 -12.57 -17.20
C GLU A 330 5.62 -11.38 -17.01
N GLY A 331 5.83 -10.27 -17.72
CA GLY A 331 4.90 -9.15 -17.77
C GLY A 331 3.51 -9.56 -18.26
N HIS A 332 3.45 -10.32 -19.37
CA HIS A 332 2.19 -10.87 -19.88
C HIS A 332 1.56 -11.85 -18.88
N VAL A 333 2.35 -12.73 -18.27
CA VAL A 333 1.88 -13.68 -17.25
C VAL A 333 1.32 -12.93 -16.04
N ASN A 334 1.98 -11.88 -15.58
CA ASN A 334 1.52 -11.07 -14.44
C ASN A 334 0.25 -10.28 -14.78
N ARG A 335 0.14 -9.73 -15.99
CA ARG A 335 -1.11 -9.11 -16.49
C ARG A 335 -2.26 -10.12 -16.50
N ILE A 336 -2.03 -11.32 -17.02
CA ILE A 336 -3.02 -12.40 -17.05
C ILE A 336 -3.41 -12.84 -15.63
N LYS A 337 -2.43 -13.02 -14.73
CA LYS A 337 -2.67 -13.34 -13.31
C LYS A 337 -3.51 -12.24 -12.64
N MET A 338 -3.23 -10.97 -12.92
CA MET A 338 -3.98 -9.83 -12.39
C MET A 338 -5.43 -9.83 -12.90
N LEU A 339 -5.65 -10.01 -14.21
CA LEU A 339 -6.99 -10.13 -14.79
C LEU A 339 -7.77 -11.32 -14.21
N LYS A 340 -7.13 -12.49 -14.04
CA LYS A 340 -7.72 -13.66 -13.38
C LYS A 340 -8.11 -13.35 -11.92
N ARG A 341 -7.25 -12.65 -11.17
CA ARG A 341 -7.51 -12.25 -9.77
C ARG A 341 -8.67 -11.26 -9.65
N GLN A 342 -8.79 -10.30 -10.56
CA GLN A 342 -9.95 -9.38 -10.63
C GLN A 342 -11.27 -10.12 -10.89
N MET A 343 -11.18 -11.31 -11.50
CA MET A 343 -12.32 -12.17 -11.82
C MET A 343 -12.51 -13.31 -10.81
N TYR A 344 -11.88 -13.21 -9.64
CA TYR A 344 -11.99 -14.18 -8.55
C TYR A 344 -11.61 -15.62 -8.97
N GLY A 345 -10.69 -15.76 -9.94
CA GLY A 345 -10.27 -17.07 -10.44
C GLY A 345 -11.29 -17.77 -11.35
N ARG A 346 -12.46 -17.19 -11.62
CA ARG A 346 -13.57 -17.80 -12.38
C ARG A 346 -13.52 -17.53 -13.89
N ALA A 347 -12.38 -17.09 -14.39
CA ALA A 347 -12.20 -16.78 -15.81
C ALA A 347 -11.83 -18.05 -16.59
N GLY A 348 -12.83 -18.72 -17.17
CA GLY A 348 -12.60 -19.71 -18.23
C GLY A 348 -11.92 -19.08 -19.45
N PHE A 349 -11.26 -19.90 -20.28
CA PHE A 349 -10.41 -19.42 -21.38
C PHE A 349 -11.10 -18.39 -22.29
N ALA A 350 -12.36 -18.63 -22.69
CA ALA A 350 -13.11 -17.73 -23.56
C ALA A 350 -13.33 -16.33 -22.95
N LEU A 351 -13.63 -16.26 -21.65
CA LEU A 351 -13.86 -15.01 -20.94
C LEU A 351 -12.55 -14.26 -20.67
N LEU A 352 -11.49 -15.00 -20.34
CA LEU A 352 -10.14 -14.45 -20.17
C LEU A 352 -9.63 -13.86 -21.49
N ARG A 353 -9.78 -14.58 -22.61
CA ARG A 353 -9.40 -14.11 -23.95
C ARG A 353 -10.13 -12.82 -24.30
N LYS A 354 -11.45 -12.75 -24.09
CA LYS A 354 -12.23 -11.52 -24.34
C LYS A 354 -11.72 -10.34 -23.51
N ARG A 355 -11.38 -10.55 -22.24
CA ARG A 355 -10.84 -9.47 -21.38
C ARG A 355 -9.43 -9.02 -21.75
N VAL A 356 -8.57 -9.93 -22.19
CA VAL A 356 -7.21 -9.59 -22.63
C VAL A 356 -7.25 -8.77 -23.93
N LEU A 357 -8.15 -9.11 -24.85
CA LEU A 357 -8.30 -8.41 -26.14
C LEU A 357 -8.98 -7.04 -26.02
N LEU A 358 -9.73 -6.79 -24.94
CA LEU A 358 -10.48 -5.54 -24.70
C LEU A 358 -9.83 -4.61 -23.66
N ALA A 359 -8.65 -4.97 -23.14
CA ALA A 359 -7.89 -4.22 -22.14
C ALA A 359 -6.58 -3.73 -22.74
#